data_AF-A0A1Y4CW51-F1
#
_entry.id   AF-A0A1Y4CW51-F1
#
_cell.length_a   1.000
_cell.length_b   1.000
_cell.length_c   1.000
_cell.angle_alpha   90.00
_cell.angle_beta   90.00
_cell.angle_gamma   90.00
#
_symmetry.space_group_name_H-M   'P 1'
#
loop_
_entity.id
_entity.type
_entity.pdbx_description
1 polymer ?
#
loop_
_entity_poly.entity_id
_entity_poly.type
_entity_poly.pdbx_seq_one_letter_code
_entity_poly.pdbx_strand_id
1 'polypeptide(L)'
;MELQATALKGIVRSSDEGLFYLFPIQDVSTLQQTKAHLTCAIDVLSHPEESSTEQRLEAVRTLNSLVAALSVHDGDHYEAMNSAL
;
A
#
# COMPACT_ATOMS: atom_id res chain seq x y z
N MET A 1 7.86 6.67 -18.45
CA MET A 1 7.91 5.22 -18.25
C MET A 1 6.72 4.61 -18.96
N GLU A 2 6.96 3.79 -19.97
CA GLU A 2 5.89 3.01 -20.61
C GLU A 2 5.74 1.68 -19.88
N LEU A 3 4.49 1.26 -19.63
CA LEU A 3 4.16 0.04 -18.93
C LEU A 3 3.37 -0.89 -19.85
N GLN A 4 3.81 -2.14 -19.93
CA GLN A 4 3.21 -3.18 -20.76
C GLN A 4 2.58 -4.24 -19.86
N ALA A 5 1.38 -4.69 -20.22
CA ALA A 5 0.71 -5.77 -19.49
C ALA A 5 1.50 -7.08 -19.61
N THR A 6 1.55 -7.84 -18.52
CA THR A 6 2.10 -9.20 -18.52
C THR A 6 0.97 -10.23 -18.51
N ALA A 7 1.31 -11.51 -18.67
CA ALA A 7 0.36 -12.61 -18.50
C ALA A 7 -0.11 -12.77 -17.03
N LEU A 8 0.60 -12.16 -16.08
CA LEU A 8 0.27 -12.22 -14.66
C LEU A 8 -0.61 -11.04 -14.28
N LYS A 9 -1.78 -11.35 -13.70
CA LYS A 9 -2.78 -10.36 -13.32
C LYS A 9 -2.19 -9.37 -12.31
N GLY A 10 -2.31 -8.08 -12.61
CA GLY A 10 -1.81 -7.03 -11.74
C GLY A 10 -0.29 -6.83 -11.81
N ILE A 11 0.43 -7.50 -12.71
CA ILE A 11 1.86 -7.24 -12.95
C ILE A 11 2.03 -6.59 -14.33
N VAL A 12 2.78 -5.49 -14.36
CA VAL A 12 3.18 -4.79 -15.58
C VAL A 12 4.70 -4.72 -15.68
N ARG A 13 5.21 -4.66 -16.90
CA ARG A 13 6.63 -4.56 -17.20
C ARG A 13 6.95 -3.18 -17.78
N SER A 14 8.03 -2.55 -17.34
CA SER A 14 8.51 -1.30 -17.96
C SER A 14 9.36 -1.56 -19.20
N SER A 15 9.57 -0.52 -19.99
CA SER A 15 10.54 -0.50 -21.10
C SER A 15 11.96 -0.90 -20.71
N ASP A 16 12.30 -0.76 -19.42
CA ASP A 16 13.62 -1.04 -18.85
C ASP A 16 13.66 -2.44 -18.19
N GLU A 17 12.70 -3.31 -18.53
CA GLU A 17 12.52 -4.68 -18.02
C GLU A 17 12.20 -4.78 -16.52
N GLY A 18 11.85 -3.66 -15.86
CA GLY A 18 11.38 -3.66 -14.48
C GLY A 18 9.96 -4.22 -14.35
N LEU A 19 9.73 -5.11 -13.39
CA LEU A 19 8.38 -5.61 -13.06
C LEU A 19 7.76 -4.79 -11.94
N PHE A 20 6.50 -4.40 -12.11
CA PHE A 20 5.75 -3.57 -11.16
C PHE A 20 4.40 -4.21 -10.86
N TYR A 21 4.00 -4.12 -9.59
CA TYR A 21 2.66 -4.50 -9.17
C TYR A 21 1.70 -3.31 -9.29
N LEU A 22 0.58 -3.54 -9.97
CA LEU A 22 -0.57 -2.64 -9.99
C LEU A 22 -1.48 -2.99 -8.81
N PHE A 23 -1.43 -2.16 -7.78
CA PHE A 23 -2.37 -2.23 -6.67
C PHE A 23 -3.79 -1.98 -7.22
N PRO A 24 -4.75 -2.89 -7.03
CA PRO A 24 -6.11 -2.74 -7.56
C PRO A 24 -6.87 -1.70 -6.74
N ILE A 25 -6.73 -0.43 -7.13
CA ILE A 25 -7.51 0.66 -6.56
C ILE A 25 -8.88 0.63 -7.24
N GLN A 26 -9.89 0.18 -6.51
CA GLN A 26 -11.27 0.10 -7.02
C GLN A 26 -11.87 1.49 -7.27
N ASP A 27 -11.52 2.47 -6.44
CA ASP A 27 -11.96 3.85 -6.56
C ASP A 27 -10.92 4.84 -6.02
N VAL A 28 -10.79 5.98 -6.70
CA VAL A 28 -9.91 7.08 -6.31
C VAL A 28 -10.33 7.66 -4.96
N SER A 29 -11.62 7.63 -4.61
CA SER A 29 -12.10 8.12 -3.31
C SER A 29 -11.51 7.29 -2.15
N THR A 30 -11.44 5.97 -2.30
CA THR A 30 -10.85 5.07 -1.31
C THR A 30 -9.36 5.38 -1.14
N LEU A 31 -8.63 5.62 -2.24
CA LEU A 31 -7.24 6.02 -2.17
C LEU A 31 -7.06 7.36 -1.42
N GLN A 32 -7.90 8.35 -1.71
CA GLN A 32 -7.85 9.65 -1.04
C GLN A 32 -8.14 9.54 0.45
N GLN A 33 -9.11 8.69 0.83
CA GLN A 33 -9.44 8.44 2.23
C GLN A 33 -8.30 7.73 2.96
N THR A 34 -7.71 6.68 2.36
CA THR A 34 -6.53 6.00 2.90
C THR A 34 -5.37 6.99 3.08
N LYS A 35 -5.13 7.86 2.09
CA LYS A 35 -4.11 8.92 2.20
C LYS A 35 -4.39 9.84 3.39
N ALA A 36 -5.63 10.29 3.57
CA ALA A 36 -6.01 11.18 4.67
C ALA A 36 -5.79 10.52 6.04
N HIS A 37 -6.21 9.26 6.21
CA HIS A 37 -5.99 8.51 7.44
C HIS A 37 -4.50 8.29 7.74
N LEU A 38 -3.70 7.98 6.71
CA LEU A 38 -2.24 7.85 6.82
C LEU A 38 -1.58 9.15 7.26
N THR A 39 -1.92 10.27 6.62
CA THR A 39 -1.38 11.58 6.98
C THR A 39 -1.70 11.92 8.45
N CYS A 40 -2.94 11.67 8.88
CA CYS A 40 -3.35 11.88 10.27
C CYS A 40 -2.57 11.00 11.26
N ALA A 41 -2.45 9.69 10.97
CA ALA A 41 -1.72 8.77 11.83
C ALA A 41 -0.23 9.14 11.94
N ILE A 42 0.40 9.53 10.83
CA ILE A 42 1.79 10.00 10.82
C ILE A 42 1.94 11.26 11.65
N ASP A 43 1.04 12.23 11.50
CA ASP A 43 1.09 13.49 12.25
C ASP A 43 1.02 13.26 13.77
N VAL A 44 0.05 12.45 14.21
CA VAL A 44 -0.12 12.05 15.63
C VAL A 44 1.14 11.37 16.18
N LEU A 45 1.77 10.49 15.40
CA LEU A 45 2.96 9.76 15.83
C LEU A 45 4.25 10.59 15.73
N SER A 46 4.27 11.62 14.88
CA SER A 46 5.40 12.55 14.74
C SER A 46 5.41 13.60 15.85
N HIS A 47 4.25 13.92 16.41
CA HIS A 47 4.07 14.89 17.49
C HIS A 47 3.46 14.23 18.74
N PRO A 48 4.17 13.27 19.36
CA PRO A 48 3.60 12.46 20.44
C PRO A 48 3.26 13.29 21.68
N GLU A 49 3.96 14.40 21.94
CA GLU A 49 3.68 15.31 23.07
C GLU A 49 2.36 16.07 22.91
N GLU A 50 1.87 16.21 21.67
CA GLU A 50 0.62 16.90 21.33
C GLU A 50 -0.59 15.95 21.29
N SER A 51 -0.35 14.65 21.51
CA SER A 51 -1.34 13.59 21.34
C SER A 51 -1.50 12.73 22.59
N SER A 52 -2.75 12.38 22.92
CA SER A 52 -3.04 11.45 24.01
C SER A 52 -2.55 10.03 23.71
N THR A 53 -2.41 9.21 24.75
CA THR A 53 -2.05 7.79 24.59
C THR A 53 -3.07 7.05 23.72
N GLU A 54 -4.36 7.37 23.84
CA GLU A 54 -5.43 6.80 23.04
C GLU A 54 -5.29 7.19 21.56
N GLN A 55 -4.99 8.45 21.25
CA GLN A 55 -4.79 8.92 19.87
C GLN A 55 -3.61 8.20 19.22
N ARG A 56 -2.50 8.04 19.95
CA ARG A 56 -1.33 7.30 19.45
C ARG A 56 -1.63 5.82 19.24
N LEU A 57 -2.38 5.19 20.15
CA LEU A 57 -2.80 3.80 19.99
C LEU A 57 -3.70 3.62 18.77
N GLU A 58 -4.61 4.56 18.52
CA GLU A 58 -5.49 4.52 17.34
C GLU A 58 -4.73 4.75 16.04
N ALA A 59 -3.73 5.63 16.03
CA ALA A 59 -2.82 5.80 14.90
C ALA A 59 -2.08 4.49 14.59
N VAL A 60 -1.55 3.80 15.61
CA VAL A 60 -0.90 2.48 15.42
C VAL A 60 -1.87 1.43 14.89
N ARG A 61 -3.11 1.37 15.39
CA ARG A 61 -4.14 0.45 14.88
C ARG A 61 -4.50 0.73 13.43
N THR A 62 -4.60 2.00 13.06
CA THR A 62 -4.85 2.44 11.67
C THR A 62 -3.72 1.96 10.76
N LEU A 63 -2.46 2.15 11.17
CA LEU A 63 -1.30 1.68 10.41
C LEU A 63 -1.27 0.15 10.29
N ASN A 64 -1.51 -0.58 11.38
CA ASN A 64 -1.55 -2.05 11.35
C ASN A 64 -2.67 -2.57 10.44
N SER A 65 -3.83 -1.93 10.46
CA SER A 65 -4.95 -2.32 9.58
C SER A 65 -4.62 -2.07 8.11
N LEU A 66 -3.92 -0.98 7.80
CA LEU A 66 -3.43 -0.74 6.44
C LEU A 66 -2.40 -1.77 6.01
N VAL A 67 -1.41 -2.08 6.86
CA VAL A 67 -0.40 -3.13 6.55
C VAL A 67 -1.11 -4.45 6.27
N ALA A 68 -2.05 -4.86 7.12
CA ALA A 68 -2.82 -6.08 6.90
C ALA A 68 -3.57 -6.07 5.57
N ALA A 69 -4.18 -4.94 5.19
CA ALA A 69 -4.90 -4.79 3.93
C ALA A 69 -3.98 -4.86 2.71
N LEU A 70 -2.78 -4.27 2.79
CA LEU A 70 -1.76 -4.37 1.74
C LEU A 70 -1.24 -5.80 1.60
N SER A 71 -1.06 -6.48 2.73
CA SER A 71 -0.48 -7.82 2.78
C SER A 71 -1.42 -8.96 2.39
N VAL A 72 -2.72 -8.70 2.17
CA VAL A 72 -3.68 -9.72 1.67
C VAL A 72 -3.20 -10.37 0.37
N HIS A 73 -2.39 -9.66 -0.41
CA HIS A 73 -1.91 -10.09 -1.71
C HIS A 73 -0.39 -10.33 -1.74
N ASP A 74 0.36 -10.14 -0.64
CA ASP A 74 1.83 -10.26 -0.71
C ASP A 74 2.30 -11.67 -1.11
N GLY A 75 1.64 -12.72 -0.62
CA GLY A 75 2.02 -14.12 -0.88
C GLY A 75 1.84 -14.56 -2.34
N ASP A 76 0.68 -14.28 -2.94
CA ASP A 76 0.39 -14.67 -4.32
C ASP A 76 1.24 -13.88 -5.33
N HIS A 77 1.61 -12.64 -4.96
CA HIS A 77 2.26 -11.70 -5.88
C HIS A 77 3.79 -11.83 -5.88
N TYR A 78 4.43 -12.12 -4.75
CA TYR A 78 5.86 -12.42 -4.73
C TYR A 78 6.20 -13.70 -5.50
N GLU A 79 5.40 -14.76 -5.34
CA GLU A 79 5.56 -16.00 -6.09
C GLU A 79 5.31 -15.82 -7.60
N ALA A 80 4.32 -15.00 -7.96
CA ALA A 80 4.07 -14.64 -9.36
C ALA A 80 5.23 -13.85 -9.98
N MET A 81 5.79 -12.85 -9.27
CA MET A 81 6.96 -12.10 -9.74
C MET A 81 8.20 -12.99 -9.87
N ASN A 82 8.43 -13.89 -8.90
CA ASN A 82 9.55 -14.84 -8.93
C ASN A 82 9.43 -15.86 -10.08
N SER A 83 8.20 -16.21 -10.47
CA SER A 83 7.92 -17.10 -11.61
C SER A 83 8.02 -16.40 -12.98
N ALA A 84 8.05 -15.07 -13.02
CA ALA A 84 8.16 -14.27 -14.25
C ALA A 84 9.58 -13.75 -14.55
N LEU A 85 10.52 -13.95 -13.62
CA LEU A 85 11.97 -13.74 -13.78
C LEU A 85 12.62 -14.99 -14.38
#